data_AF-A0A819LDQ6-F1
#
_entry.id   AF-A0A819LDQ6-F1
#
_cell.length_a   1.000
_cell.length_b   1.000
_cell.length_c   1.000
_cell.angle_alpha   90.00
_cell.angle_beta   90.00
_cell.angle_gamma   90.00
#
_symmetry.space_group_name_H-M   'P 1'
#
loop_
_entity.id
_entity.type
_entity.pdbx_description
1 polymer ?
#
loop_
_entity_poly.entity_id
_entity_poly.type
_entity_poly.pdbx_seq_one_letter_code
_entity_poly.pdbx_strand_id
1 'polypeptide(L)'
;MNGYVQNLTYDKLFSTPCARDQYAPLPSLNKSSIFSFIGSGDFSLCSDTVKEHLNKTGCTSTTCSFDNVYQPVPIPTSTKFIAISAWYTTFSSLAPNISLSPNKDGNYDFNSVNFSQIKTAISSICNQPWSDIPEPNKYRPFLCFNSMYHWTLLEHGYSMRDENLKNFHIVKSINSNDIGWTLGYMINQTNAIDPQFRPKRLIT
;
A
#
# COMPACT_ATOMS: atom_id res chain seq x y z
N MET A 1 16.56 4.15 -7.43
CA MET A 1 15.97 5.42 -7.90
C MET A 1 16.94 6.60 -7.85
N ASN A 2 18.24 6.37 -7.64
CA ASN A 2 19.21 7.47 -7.50
C ASN A 2 19.31 8.29 -8.80
N GLY A 3 19.20 9.62 -8.70
CA GLY A 3 19.31 10.53 -9.84
C GLY A 3 18.00 10.78 -10.61
N TYR A 4 16.86 10.21 -10.19
CA TYR A 4 15.56 10.62 -10.72
C TYR A 4 15.27 12.06 -10.27
N VAL A 5 14.87 12.94 -11.21
CA VAL A 5 14.53 14.34 -10.91
C VAL A 5 13.06 14.58 -11.21
N GLN A 6 12.36 15.19 -10.24
CA GLN A 6 10.98 15.63 -10.41
C GLN A 6 10.82 17.07 -9.92
N ASN A 7 10.29 17.92 -10.79
CA ASN A 7 9.91 19.28 -10.44
C ASN A 7 8.42 19.34 -10.12
N LEU A 8 8.07 19.88 -8.95
CA LEU A 8 6.68 20.06 -8.51
C LEU A 8 6.45 21.50 -8.09
N THR A 9 5.29 22.05 -8.43
CA THR A 9 4.88 23.38 -7.98
C THR A 9 4.37 23.31 -6.54
N TYR A 10 4.44 24.44 -5.84
CA TYR A 10 3.82 24.61 -4.52
C TYR A 10 2.36 24.12 -4.51
N ASP A 11 1.56 24.56 -5.48
CA ASP A 11 0.14 24.19 -5.55
C ASP A 11 -0.06 22.67 -5.69
N LYS A 12 0.79 21.98 -6.46
CA LYS A 12 0.71 20.53 -6.62
C LYS A 12 1.06 19.76 -5.34
N LEU A 13 1.92 20.33 -4.50
CA LEU A 13 2.32 19.72 -3.21
C LEU A 13 1.30 19.98 -2.10
N PHE A 14 0.76 21.19 -2.02
CA PHE A 14 0.03 21.67 -0.84
C PHE A 14 -1.46 21.95 -1.08
N SER A 15 -2.00 21.59 -2.24
CA SER A 15 -3.43 21.79 -2.54
C SER A 15 -4.36 20.77 -1.87
N THR A 16 -3.87 19.59 -1.47
CA THR A 16 -4.72 18.56 -0.86
C THR A 16 -4.89 18.80 0.64
N PRO A 17 -6.05 18.45 1.25
CA PRO A 17 -6.21 18.52 2.71
C PRO A 17 -5.15 17.72 3.47
N CYS A 18 -4.70 16.59 2.89
CA CYS A 18 -3.66 15.74 3.48
C CYS A 18 -2.30 16.46 3.61
N ALA A 19 -2.04 17.46 2.75
CA ALA A 19 -0.77 18.16 2.73
C ALA A 19 -0.83 19.60 3.26
N ARG A 20 -1.95 20.29 3.00
CA ARG A 20 -2.16 21.70 3.32
C ARG A 20 -2.02 21.99 4.81
N ASP A 21 -2.63 21.15 5.65
CA ASP A 21 -2.76 21.45 7.08
C ASP A 21 -1.57 20.91 7.90
N GLN A 22 -0.73 20.05 7.29
CA GLN A 22 0.39 19.39 7.96
C GLN A 22 1.76 19.83 7.45
N TYR A 23 1.92 20.07 6.15
CA TYR A 23 3.25 20.25 5.54
C TYR A 23 3.39 21.57 4.77
N ALA A 24 2.34 22.39 4.65
CA ALA A 24 2.45 23.67 3.96
C ALA A 24 3.52 24.53 4.65
N PRO A 25 4.58 24.95 3.92
CA PRO A 25 5.66 25.70 4.52
C PRO A 25 5.23 27.13 4.83
N LEU A 26 6.12 27.84 5.53
CA LEU A 26 5.96 29.22 6.00
C LEU A 26 5.36 30.18 4.94
N PRO A 27 4.66 31.26 5.37
CA PRO A 27 3.88 32.16 4.50
C PRO A 27 4.63 32.85 3.34
N SER A 28 5.95 32.73 3.26
CA SER A 28 6.81 33.48 2.33
C SER A 28 6.98 32.85 0.94
N LEU A 29 6.43 31.65 0.69
CA LEU A 29 6.55 30.97 -0.59
C LEU A 29 5.36 31.29 -1.52
N ASN A 30 5.66 31.65 -2.77
CA ASN A 30 4.62 31.96 -3.75
C ASN A 30 4.05 30.65 -4.36
N LYS A 31 2.79 30.68 -4.81
CA LYS A 31 2.13 29.50 -5.41
C LYS A 31 2.83 28.96 -6.67
N SER A 32 3.64 29.79 -7.32
CA SER A 32 4.41 29.46 -8.52
C SER A 32 5.79 28.89 -8.21
N SER A 33 6.16 28.74 -6.94
CA SER A 33 7.47 28.24 -6.53
C SER A 33 7.60 26.79 -6.96
N ILE A 34 8.76 26.46 -7.54
CA ILE A 34 9.08 25.14 -8.05
C ILE A 34 10.09 24.50 -7.12
N PHE A 35 9.76 23.30 -6.66
CA PHE A 35 10.64 22.45 -5.86
C PHE A 35 11.19 21.34 -6.74
N SER A 36 12.52 21.17 -6.70
CA SER A 36 13.21 20.07 -7.39
C SER A 36 13.51 18.96 -6.39
N PHE A 37 12.94 17.79 -6.63
CA PHE A 37 13.18 16.59 -5.84
C PHE A 37 14.14 15.68 -6.61
N ILE A 38 15.21 15.27 -5.93
CA ILE A 38 16.23 14.37 -6.48
C ILE A 38 16.19 13.08 -5.68
N GLY A 39 15.91 11.96 -6.33
CA GLY A 39 15.90 10.66 -5.70
C GLY A 39 17.31 10.28 -5.23
N SER A 40 17.46 9.94 -3.94
CA SER A 40 18.70 9.39 -3.38
C SER A 40 18.86 7.90 -3.69
N GLY A 41 17.76 7.19 -3.90
CA GLY A 41 17.76 5.75 -4.14
C GLY A 41 18.19 4.93 -2.93
N ASP A 42 17.78 5.33 -1.73
CA ASP A 42 18.10 4.63 -0.48
C ASP A 42 16.87 3.87 0.05
N PHE A 43 16.95 2.55 0.03
CA PHE A 43 15.89 1.66 0.53
C PHE A 43 15.58 1.87 2.03
N SER A 44 16.61 2.00 2.87
CA SER A 44 16.44 2.10 4.32
C SER A 44 15.84 3.45 4.69
N LEU A 45 16.37 4.54 4.12
CA LEU A 45 15.82 5.88 4.31
C LEU A 45 14.36 5.94 3.83
N CYS A 46 14.03 5.33 2.69
CA CYS A 46 12.65 5.27 2.21
C CYS A 46 11.73 4.53 3.20
N SER A 47 12.19 3.41 3.77
CA SER A 47 11.42 2.68 4.79
C SER A 47 11.18 3.53 6.03
N ASP A 48 12.22 4.20 6.54
CA ASP A 48 12.15 4.98 7.77
C ASP A 48 11.28 6.23 7.60
N THR A 49 11.41 6.95 6.49
CA THR A 49 10.51 8.08 6.16
C THR A 49 9.05 7.63 6.05
N VAL A 50 8.76 6.44 5.51
CA VAL A 50 7.38 5.93 5.49
C VAL A 50 6.87 5.63 6.90
N LYS A 51 7.70 5.07 7.79
CA LYS A 51 7.30 4.77 9.19
C LYS A 51 6.98 6.03 9.99
N GLU A 52 7.65 7.14 9.71
CA GLU A 52 7.36 8.44 10.34
C GLU A 52 5.91 8.90 10.10
N HIS A 53 5.30 8.50 8.98
CA HIS A 53 3.89 8.77 8.66
C HIS A 53 2.91 7.72 9.20
N LEU A 54 3.39 6.71 9.93
CA LEU A 54 2.57 5.66 10.54
C LEU A 54 2.82 5.67 12.06
N ASN A 55 2.28 6.68 12.75
CA ASN A 55 2.58 6.92 14.16
C ASN A 55 1.95 5.85 15.06
N LYS A 56 2.79 5.08 15.76
CA LYS A 56 2.31 4.03 16.68
C LYS A 56 2.25 4.47 18.14
N THR A 57 2.60 5.72 18.44
CA THR A 57 2.55 6.28 19.79
C THR A 57 1.17 6.89 20.08
N GLY A 58 0.84 7.08 21.36
CA GLY A 58 -0.42 7.74 21.74
C GLY A 58 -1.69 6.91 21.58
N CYS A 59 -1.60 5.58 21.59
CA CYS A 59 -2.79 4.71 21.55
C CYS A 59 -3.61 4.85 22.84
N THR A 60 -4.83 5.35 22.72
CA THR A 60 -5.81 5.48 23.82
C THR A 60 -6.77 4.29 23.91
N SER A 61 -6.79 3.46 22.87
CA SER A 61 -7.53 2.18 22.86
C SER A 61 -6.69 1.06 23.48
N THR A 62 -7.26 -0.14 23.66
CA THR A 62 -6.51 -1.30 24.14
C THR A 62 -5.37 -1.66 23.19
N THR A 63 -5.62 -1.54 21.89
CA THR A 63 -4.67 -1.88 20.83
C THR A 63 -4.91 -0.99 19.63
N CYS A 64 -3.84 -0.56 18.94
CA CYS A 64 -3.92 0.29 17.76
C CYS A 64 -3.07 -0.25 16.61
N SER A 65 -3.44 0.12 15.38
CA SER A 65 -2.56 0.01 14.22
C SER A 65 -1.56 1.17 14.22
N PHE A 66 -2.00 2.35 13.80
CA PHE A 66 -1.27 3.62 13.80
C PHE A 66 -2.28 4.79 13.94
N ASP A 67 -1.79 5.99 14.22
CA ASP A 67 -2.56 7.24 14.39
C ASP A 67 -3.72 7.14 15.39
N ASN A 68 -3.51 6.43 16.49
CA ASN A 68 -4.51 6.18 17.53
C ASN A 68 -5.80 5.49 17.00
N VAL A 69 -5.69 4.69 15.93
CA VAL A 69 -6.82 3.93 15.38
C VAL A 69 -6.85 2.54 15.97
N TYR A 70 -7.98 2.17 16.58
CA TYR A 70 -8.18 0.84 17.14
C TYR A 70 -8.02 -0.26 16.08
N GLN A 71 -7.22 -1.27 16.40
CA GLN A 71 -7.12 -2.50 15.61
C GLN A 71 -7.11 -3.70 16.56
N PRO A 72 -7.99 -4.71 16.38
CA PRO A 72 -7.94 -5.93 17.16
C PRO A 72 -6.61 -6.68 16.95
N VAL A 73 -5.90 -6.99 18.03
CA VAL A 73 -4.71 -7.87 18.01
C VAL A 73 -4.77 -8.90 19.16
N PRO A 74 -4.14 -10.08 19.02
CA PRO A 74 -3.40 -10.55 17.84
C PRO A 74 -4.34 -10.81 16.66
N ILE A 75 -3.84 -10.60 15.44
CA ILE A 75 -4.55 -11.01 14.23
C ILE A 75 -4.56 -12.56 14.23
N PRO A 76 -5.73 -13.23 14.28
CA PRO A 76 -5.77 -14.69 14.32
C PRO A 76 -5.07 -15.27 13.10
N THR A 77 -4.21 -16.27 13.29
CA THR A 77 -3.46 -16.92 12.21
C THR A 77 -4.35 -17.61 11.19
N SER A 78 -5.60 -17.94 11.55
CA SER A 78 -6.61 -18.48 10.64
C SER A 78 -7.24 -17.43 9.71
N THR A 79 -7.02 -16.14 9.96
CA THR A 79 -7.63 -15.05 9.19
C THR A 79 -6.99 -14.97 7.81
N LYS A 80 -7.81 -14.97 6.76
CA LYS A 80 -7.38 -14.78 5.38
C LYS A 80 -7.66 -13.36 4.92
N PHE A 81 -6.66 -12.73 4.31
CA PHE A 81 -6.74 -11.38 3.79
C PHE A 81 -6.55 -11.39 2.27
N ILE A 82 -7.32 -10.56 1.59
CA ILE A 82 -7.16 -10.31 0.16
C ILE A 82 -6.87 -8.82 -0.01
N ALA A 83 -5.70 -8.51 -0.56
CA ALA A 83 -5.30 -7.18 -0.98
C ALA A 83 -5.56 -7.01 -2.48
N ILE A 84 -6.16 -5.88 -2.85
CA ILE A 84 -6.68 -5.61 -4.19
C ILE A 84 -6.17 -4.26 -4.70
N SER A 85 -6.56 -3.91 -5.93
CA SER A 85 -6.33 -2.57 -6.50
C SER A 85 -4.83 -2.20 -6.54
N ALA A 86 -4.41 -1.13 -5.85
CA ALA A 86 -3.04 -0.62 -5.87
C ALA A 86 -2.01 -1.68 -5.47
N TRP A 87 -2.34 -2.54 -4.49
CA TRP A 87 -1.50 -3.67 -4.08
C TRP A 87 -1.16 -4.56 -5.27
N TYR A 88 -2.19 -5.00 -6.01
CA TYR A 88 -1.99 -5.84 -7.18
C TYR A 88 -1.13 -5.12 -8.23
N THR A 89 -1.51 -3.90 -8.62
CA THR A 89 -0.78 -3.17 -9.67
C THR A 89 0.67 -2.87 -9.29
N THR A 90 0.95 -2.60 -8.01
CA THR A 90 2.30 -2.32 -7.51
C THR A 90 3.14 -3.59 -7.54
N PHE A 91 2.68 -4.67 -6.91
CA PHE A 91 3.47 -5.89 -6.79
C PHE A 91 3.57 -6.66 -8.11
N SER A 92 2.57 -6.59 -8.99
CA SER A 92 2.64 -7.20 -10.33
C SER A 92 3.64 -6.48 -11.22
N SER A 93 3.80 -5.16 -11.05
CA SER A 93 4.80 -4.37 -11.77
C SER A 93 6.21 -4.52 -11.19
N LEU A 94 6.30 -4.75 -9.87
CA LEU A 94 7.56 -4.92 -9.16
C LEU A 94 8.18 -6.29 -9.42
N ALA A 95 7.38 -7.34 -9.29
CA ALA A 95 7.83 -8.73 -9.31
C ALA A 95 6.92 -9.56 -10.24
N PRO A 96 6.96 -9.31 -11.57
CA PRO A 96 6.06 -9.97 -12.54
C PRO A 96 6.25 -11.50 -12.60
N ASN A 97 7.39 -12.00 -12.15
CA ASN A 97 7.69 -13.43 -12.10
C ASN A 97 7.13 -14.14 -10.85
N ILE A 98 6.55 -13.39 -9.91
CA ILE A 98 5.91 -13.94 -8.71
C ILE A 98 4.42 -14.04 -9.00
N SER A 99 3.86 -15.25 -8.88
CA SER A 99 2.41 -15.45 -9.00
C SER A 99 1.71 -14.86 -7.77
N LEU A 100 1.07 -13.69 -7.95
CA LEU A 100 0.31 -13.02 -6.90
C LEU A 100 -1.12 -13.55 -6.77
N SER A 101 -1.70 -13.93 -7.90
CA SER A 101 -3.09 -14.41 -8.02
C SER A 101 -3.22 -15.91 -7.74
N PRO A 102 -4.42 -16.38 -7.36
CA PRO A 102 -4.68 -17.80 -7.21
C PRO A 102 -4.54 -18.52 -8.56
N ASN A 103 -4.18 -19.81 -8.51
CA ASN A 103 -4.17 -20.67 -9.68
C ASN A 103 -5.61 -20.98 -10.16
N LYS A 104 -5.73 -21.76 -11.24
CA LYS A 104 -7.03 -22.11 -11.84
C LYS A 104 -7.97 -22.86 -10.87
N ASP A 105 -7.43 -23.53 -9.87
CA ASP A 105 -8.17 -24.28 -8.84
C ASP A 105 -8.54 -23.39 -7.63
N GLY A 106 -8.23 -22.08 -7.69
CA GLY A 106 -8.46 -21.15 -6.59
C GLY A 106 -7.44 -21.26 -5.47
N ASN A 107 -6.37 -22.03 -5.66
CA ASN A 107 -5.30 -22.21 -4.66
C ASN A 107 -4.30 -21.06 -4.74
N TYR A 108 -3.88 -20.59 -3.58
CA TYR A 108 -2.87 -19.55 -3.43
C TYR A 108 -1.54 -20.17 -3.05
N ASP A 109 -0.51 -19.99 -3.87
CA ASP A 109 0.87 -20.39 -3.55
C ASP A 109 1.69 -19.16 -3.16
N PHE A 110 1.12 -18.34 -2.27
CA PHE A 110 1.79 -17.16 -1.75
C PHE A 110 2.25 -17.45 -0.33
N ASN A 111 3.56 -17.67 -0.18
CA ASN A 111 4.19 -18.14 1.04
C ASN A 111 5.36 -17.22 1.44
N SER A 112 6.03 -17.55 2.55
CA SER A 112 7.15 -16.76 3.08
C SER A 112 8.30 -16.55 2.09
N VAL A 113 8.49 -17.46 1.13
CA VAL A 113 9.49 -17.30 0.06
C VAL A 113 9.09 -16.16 -0.87
N ASN A 114 7.81 -16.09 -1.29
CA ASN A 114 7.32 -15.00 -2.14
C ASN A 114 7.44 -13.65 -1.42
N PHE A 115 7.15 -13.59 -0.12
CA PHE A 115 7.34 -12.38 0.70
C PHE A 115 8.80 -11.93 0.73
N SER A 116 9.74 -12.86 0.95
CA SER A 116 11.18 -12.56 0.91
C SER A 116 11.65 -12.07 -0.47
N GLN A 117 11.17 -12.70 -1.54
CA GLN A 117 11.45 -12.28 -2.92
C GLN A 117 10.89 -10.88 -3.21
N ILE A 118 9.68 -10.56 -2.72
CA ILE A 118 9.10 -9.22 -2.84
C ILE A 118 9.97 -8.21 -2.09
N LYS A 119 10.33 -8.46 -0.83
CA LYS A 119 11.19 -7.55 -0.05
C LYS A 119 12.53 -7.30 -0.75
N THR A 120 13.11 -8.35 -1.34
CA THR A 120 14.30 -8.26 -2.18
C THR A 120 14.07 -7.39 -3.43
N ALA A 121 12.93 -7.56 -4.11
CA ALA A 121 12.58 -6.76 -5.27
C ALA A 121 12.36 -5.27 -4.91
N ILE A 122 11.75 -4.97 -3.76
CA ILE A 122 11.61 -3.59 -3.23
C ILE A 122 13.00 -2.97 -3.04
N SER A 123 13.91 -3.69 -2.35
CA SER A 123 15.28 -3.23 -2.14
C SER A 123 16.01 -2.98 -3.47
N SER A 124 15.87 -3.90 -4.43
CA SER A 124 16.47 -3.77 -5.75
C SER A 124 15.98 -2.52 -6.49
N ILE A 125 14.66 -2.30 -6.60
CA ILE A 125 14.13 -1.15 -7.34
C ILE A 125 14.46 0.19 -6.66
N CYS A 126 14.49 0.22 -5.33
CA CYS A 126 14.82 1.43 -4.58
C CYS A 126 16.29 1.81 -4.74
N ASN A 127 17.20 0.83 -4.73
CA ASN A 127 18.65 1.05 -4.85
C ASN A 127 19.15 1.17 -6.30
N GLN A 128 18.39 0.74 -7.31
CA GLN A 128 18.80 0.78 -8.72
C GLN A 128 18.96 2.22 -9.25
N PRO A 129 20.11 2.64 -9.82
CA PRO A 129 20.26 3.98 -10.41
C PRO A 129 19.16 4.28 -11.45
N TRP A 130 18.68 5.52 -11.49
CA TRP A 130 17.60 5.91 -12.42
C TRP A 130 18.03 5.73 -13.89
N SER A 131 19.31 5.92 -14.20
CA SER A 131 19.90 5.67 -15.52
C SER A 131 19.73 4.23 -16.01
N ASP A 132 19.64 3.28 -15.09
CA ASP A 132 19.68 1.84 -15.39
C ASP A 132 18.27 1.25 -15.44
N ILE A 133 17.23 2.05 -15.23
CA ILE A 133 15.84 1.60 -15.25
C ILE A 133 15.35 1.59 -16.70
N PRO A 134 15.11 0.41 -17.29
CA PRO A 134 14.61 0.32 -18.66
C PRO A 134 13.18 0.88 -18.74
N GLU A 135 12.86 1.58 -19.82
CA GLU A 135 11.53 2.11 -20.16
C GLU A 135 10.87 2.97 -19.05
N PRO A 136 11.08 4.30 -19.07
CA PRO A 136 10.48 5.21 -18.09
C PRO A 136 8.98 5.40 -18.39
N ASN A 137 8.14 4.44 -18.01
CA ASN A 137 6.70 4.69 -17.95
C ASN A 137 6.38 5.64 -16.78
N LYS A 138 5.25 6.34 -16.85
CA LYS A 138 4.85 7.34 -15.84
C LYS A 138 4.70 6.81 -14.41
N TYR A 139 4.62 5.49 -14.22
CA TYR A 139 4.45 4.85 -12.91
C TYR A 139 5.77 4.39 -12.30
N ARG A 140 6.80 4.18 -13.13
CA ARG A 140 8.09 3.61 -12.71
C ARG A 140 8.79 4.41 -11.60
N PRO A 141 8.84 5.76 -11.64
CA PRO A 141 9.45 6.53 -10.55
C PRO A 141 8.78 6.30 -9.18
N PHE A 142 7.49 6.00 -9.18
CA PHE A 142 6.71 5.79 -7.96
C PHE A 142 6.77 4.35 -7.45
N LEU A 143 7.37 3.42 -8.21
CA LEU A 143 7.32 1.99 -7.87
C LEU A 143 8.09 1.67 -6.58
N CYS A 144 9.24 2.31 -6.34
CA CYS A 144 9.97 2.17 -5.08
C CYS A 144 9.11 2.66 -3.91
N PHE A 145 8.60 3.89 -3.97
CA PHE A 145 7.77 4.46 -2.91
C PHE A 145 6.49 3.63 -2.67
N ASN A 146 5.73 3.30 -3.72
CA ASN A 146 4.48 2.56 -3.59
C ASN A 146 4.69 1.17 -3.00
N SER A 147 5.74 0.47 -3.42
CA SER A 147 6.03 -0.87 -2.90
C SER A 147 6.54 -0.83 -1.46
N MET A 148 7.40 0.14 -1.13
CA MET A 148 7.83 0.38 0.25
C MET A 148 6.65 0.76 1.15
N TYR A 149 5.77 1.66 0.71
CA TYR A 149 4.60 2.09 1.46
C TYR A 149 3.70 0.92 1.81
N HIS A 150 3.33 0.11 0.82
CA HIS A 150 2.54 -1.10 1.04
C HIS A 150 3.24 -2.07 1.99
N TRP A 151 4.54 -2.32 1.81
CA TRP A 151 5.28 -3.24 2.66
C TRP A 151 5.36 -2.79 4.13
N THR A 152 5.74 -1.52 4.35
CA THR A 152 5.78 -0.92 5.68
C THR A 152 4.38 -0.85 6.31
N LEU A 153 3.33 -0.64 5.52
CA LEU A 153 1.96 -0.68 6.03
C LEU A 153 1.58 -2.07 6.57
N LEU A 154 2.00 -3.17 5.93
CA LEU A 154 1.78 -4.53 6.47
C LEU A 154 2.58 -4.79 7.74
N GLU A 155 3.91 -4.64 7.67
CA GLU A 155 4.82 -5.02 8.76
C GLU A 155 4.71 -4.06 9.95
N HIS A 156 4.77 -2.76 9.69
CA HIS A 156 4.79 -1.73 10.73
C HIS A 156 3.39 -1.22 11.04
N GLY A 157 2.57 -0.86 10.06
CA GLY A 157 1.22 -0.31 10.33
C GLY A 157 0.27 -1.31 10.96
N TYR A 158 0.01 -2.42 10.27
CA TYR A 158 -0.93 -3.46 10.72
C TYR A 158 -0.30 -4.50 11.64
N SER A 159 1.02 -4.47 11.83
CA SER A 159 1.75 -5.43 12.66
C SER A 159 1.57 -6.89 12.20
N MET A 160 1.44 -7.10 10.88
CA MET A 160 1.36 -8.45 10.32
C MET A 160 2.70 -9.16 10.47
N ARG A 161 2.66 -10.37 11.03
CA ARG A 161 3.84 -11.24 11.19
C ARG A 161 3.86 -12.32 10.12
N ASP A 162 5.00 -13.01 9.98
CA ASP A 162 5.18 -14.12 9.02
C ASP A 162 4.06 -15.17 9.07
N GLU A 163 3.52 -15.43 10.26
CA GLU A 163 2.39 -16.33 10.47
C GLU A 163 1.08 -15.84 9.84
N ASN A 164 0.82 -14.53 9.85
CA ASN A 164 -0.35 -13.92 9.21
C ASN A 164 -0.15 -13.79 7.70
N LEU A 165 1.08 -13.50 7.27
CA LEU A 165 1.41 -13.29 5.86
C LEU A 165 1.14 -14.54 5.01
N LYS A 166 1.26 -15.76 5.56
CA LYS A 166 0.87 -17.01 4.86
C LYS A 166 -0.58 -17.04 4.38
N ASN A 167 -1.46 -16.24 5.00
CA ASN A 167 -2.87 -16.14 4.65
C ASN A 167 -3.22 -14.80 3.99
N PHE A 168 -2.21 -14.05 3.55
CA PHE A 168 -2.37 -12.80 2.82
C PHE A 168 -2.20 -13.05 1.33
N HIS A 169 -3.17 -12.62 0.54
CA HIS A 169 -3.21 -12.87 -0.91
C HIS A 169 -3.39 -11.56 -1.66
N ILE A 170 -2.76 -11.42 -2.83
CA ILE A 170 -2.86 -10.21 -3.65
C ILE A 170 -3.60 -10.55 -4.94
N VAL A 171 -4.84 -10.05 -5.08
CA VAL A 171 -5.75 -10.51 -6.13
C VAL A 171 -6.22 -9.35 -7.00
N LYS A 172 -6.23 -9.58 -8.31
CA LYS A 172 -6.85 -8.66 -9.28
C LYS A 172 -8.34 -8.91 -9.41
N SER A 173 -8.70 -10.14 -9.75
CA SER A 173 -10.04 -10.54 -10.13
C SER A 173 -10.36 -11.96 -9.64
N ILE A 174 -11.65 -12.21 -9.42
CA ILE A 174 -12.21 -13.54 -9.15
C ILE A 174 -13.26 -13.81 -10.22
N ASN A 175 -13.18 -14.97 -10.88
CA ASN A 175 -14.10 -15.35 -11.97
C ASN A 175 -14.24 -14.25 -13.03
N SER A 176 -13.12 -13.65 -13.45
CA SER A 176 -13.04 -12.56 -14.43
C SER A 176 -13.69 -11.23 -14.02
N ASN A 177 -14.10 -11.09 -12.76
CA ASN A 177 -14.60 -9.82 -12.22
C ASN A 177 -13.54 -9.16 -11.35
N ASP A 178 -13.23 -7.90 -11.63
CA ASP A 178 -12.33 -7.11 -10.78
C ASP A 178 -12.94 -6.95 -9.38
N ILE A 179 -12.12 -7.18 -8.36
CA ILE A 179 -12.58 -7.09 -6.98
C ILE A 179 -12.59 -5.63 -6.55
N GLY A 180 -13.69 -5.21 -5.94
CA GLY A 180 -13.85 -3.89 -5.34
C GLY A 180 -15.14 -3.78 -4.56
N TRP A 181 -15.37 -2.63 -3.96
CA TRP A 181 -16.56 -2.36 -3.16
C TRP A 181 -17.85 -2.25 -4.01
N THR A 182 -17.72 -1.99 -5.31
CA THR A 182 -18.85 -1.68 -6.21
C THR A 182 -19.87 -2.81 -6.30
N LEU A 183 -19.42 -4.06 -6.40
CA LEU A 183 -20.32 -5.22 -6.43
C LEU A 183 -21.04 -5.40 -5.08
N GLY A 184 -20.31 -5.31 -3.97
CA GLY A 184 -20.90 -5.40 -2.63
C GLY A 184 -21.92 -4.28 -2.36
N TYR A 185 -21.62 -3.07 -2.84
CA TYR A 185 -22.57 -1.95 -2.81
C TYR A 185 -23.83 -2.29 -3.58
N MET A 186 -23.72 -2.80 -4.82
CA MET A 186 -24.90 -3.12 -5.60
C MET A 186 -25.75 -4.21 -4.96
N ILE A 187 -25.12 -5.28 -4.47
CA ILE A 187 -25.79 -6.36 -3.76
C ILE A 187 -26.60 -5.83 -2.56
N ASN A 188 -26.02 -4.89 -1.81
CA ASN A 188 -26.70 -4.26 -0.69
C ASN A 188 -27.87 -3.37 -1.15
N GLN A 189 -27.68 -2.52 -2.17
CA GLN A 189 -28.72 -1.62 -2.67
C GLN A 189 -29.91 -2.36 -3.30
N THR A 190 -29.67 -3.51 -3.94
CA THR A 190 -30.73 -4.30 -4.59
C THR A 190 -31.36 -5.34 -3.67
N ASN A 191 -30.96 -5.42 -2.40
CA ASN A 191 -31.41 -6.46 -1.46
C ASN A 191 -31.19 -7.89 -2.01
N ALA A 192 -30.14 -8.10 -2.82
CA ALA A 192 -29.88 -9.38 -3.47
C ALA A 192 -29.40 -10.49 -2.50
N ILE A 193 -29.03 -10.14 -1.26
CA ILE A 193 -28.78 -11.10 -0.19
C ILE A 193 -30.07 -11.32 0.60
N ASP A 194 -30.44 -12.59 0.77
CA ASP A 194 -31.52 -13.02 1.66
C ASP A 194 -31.35 -12.37 3.05
N PRO A 195 -32.40 -11.77 3.64
CA PRO A 195 -32.37 -11.18 4.97
C PRO A 195 -31.61 -12.00 6.03
N GLN A 196 -31.74 -13.33 6.02
CA GLN A 196 -31.09 -14.21 7.01
C GLN A 196 -29.57 -14.27 6.89
N PHE A 197 -29.02 -13.94 5.71
CA PHE A 197 -27.58 -13.93 5.43
C PHE A 197 -26.99 -12.51 5.39
N ARG A 198 -27.80 -11.47 5.65
CA ARG A 198 -27.29 -10.10 5.67
C ARG A 198 -26.37 -9.90 6.87
N PRO A 199 -25.22 -9.23 6.71
CA PRO A 199 -24.39 -8.85 7.85
C PRO A 199 -25.24 -8.01 8.81
N LYS A 200 -25.16 -8.31 10.11
CA LYS A 200 -25.73 -7.42 11.13
C LYS A 200 -25.06 -6.06 10.95
N ARG A 201 -25.85 -5.00 10.78
CA ARG A 201 -25.31 -3.64 10.64
C ARG A 201 -24.50 -3.31 11.90
N LEU A 202 -23.21 -3.09 11.74
CA LEU A 202 -22.34 -2.50 12.75
C LEU A 202 -22.60 -0.99 12.75
N ILE A 203 -23.78 -0.59 13.20
CA ILE A 203 -24.09 0.82 13.46
C ILE A 203 -24.68 0.87 14.87
N THR A 204 -23.82 1.17 15.83
CA THR A 204 -24.14 1.78 17.12
C THR A 204 -23.22 2.97 17.28
#